data_AF-A0A0F4GPC2-F1
#
_entry.id   AF-A0A0F4GPC2-F1
#
_cell.length_a   1.000
_cell.length_b   1.000
_cell.length_c   1.000
_cell.angle_alpha   90.00
_cell.angle_beta   90.00
_cell.angle_gamma   90.00
#
_symmetry.space_group_name_H-M   'P 1'
#
loop_
_entity.id
_entity.type
_entity.pdbx_description
1 polymer ?
#
loop_
_entity_poly.entity_id
_entity_poly.type
_entity_poly.pdbx_seq_one_letter_code
_entity_poly.pdbx_strand_id
1 'polypeptide(L)'
;MADLQDTAIQFAETVQTAHINKNPSIERDLAPETSVDFKQPVTLDRSGDHSEELDEVDEDEIPLSILRPVPEARRQPPHLQLPDLRFEQSYLKSISEASDWRMVAYVTIKDQVLMPLLQGMVWTLVVAGWRHTNSTAKFSGQTVGARIRRWWWGVNNWVVPDESKSSWRNSNALYTAEAGSASIMVNKPVFVATHPRACSTAFERVFMTRRNSIQTIHEPFGDAFYYGPERMGTRFENDEEARLKSGFSQSTFKTIMDRIEKESAEGKRVFIKDITHYLLPPNHQAAAIAPSLSRVKRGVGTGGLPVFESGDASAEGQGVTRDTDSGVVMTPPAVAGRSASPSSPSKAPFPYEHSAAEPNNPTVVPKEVLEKFHFTFLIRHPKSAIPSYYRCCIPPLLERTGFAPFMPEEAGYDELRRLFDYLKDTGIVGPKICGQESSKDQELKPGQVEICVLDADDMLDNPEGYLRKYCESVGIDFNEQMLQWDSEESHAFAKEQFEKWNGFHDDAINSTDLKPRVHKHAPKSEEQLYADWTKLYGQEAADLIKKTVADNLADYEYLKQFAIKC
;
A
#
# COMPACT_ATOMS: atom_id res chain seq x y z
N MET A 1 -19.91 30.51 -2.27
CA MET A 1 -18.77 30.13 -1.41
C MET A 1 -18.78 30.97 -0.13
N ALA A 2 -19.87 30.93 0.64
CA ALA A 2 -19.98 31.58 1.95
C ALA A 2 -20.60 30.62 2.99
N ASP A 3 -21.58 29.81 2.59
CA ASP A 3 -22.22 28.82 3.48
C ASP A 3 -21.32 27.67 3.98
N LEU A 4 -20.25 27.31 3.28
CA LEU A 4 -19.40 26.17 3.67
C LEU A 4 -18.46 26.51 4.85
N GLN A 5 -18.13 27.79 5.03
CA GLN A 5 -17.29 28.22 6.16
C GLN A 5 -18.09 28.25 7.47
N ASP A 6 -19.35 28.69 7.44
CA ASP A 6 -20.21 28.73 8.63
C ASP A 6 -20.57 27.34 9.15
N THR A 7 -20.80 26.36 8.26
CA THR A 7 -21.01 24.97 8.69
C THR A 7 -19.77 24.31 9.29
N ALA A 8 -18.57 24.68 8.82
CA ALA A 8 -17.32 24.15 9.38
C ALA A 8 -17.01 24.76 10.76
N ILE A 9 -17.35 26.03 10.97
CA ILE A 9 -17.22 26.71 12.25
C ILE A 9 -18.23 26.16 13.26
N GLN A 10 -19.49 25.95 12.86
CA GLN A 10 -20.50 25.32 13.73
C GLN A 10 -20.15 23.87 14.10
N PHE A 11 -19.58 23.10 13.18
CA PHE A 11 -19.15 21.73 13.47
C PHE A 11 -17.95 21.71 14.45
N ALA A 12 -16.99 22.61 14.27
CA ALA A 12 -15.86 22.76 15.18
C ALA A 12 -16.30 23.20 16.60
N GLU A 13 -17.26 24.13 16.71
CA GLU A 13 -17.86 24.52 18.00
C GLU A 13 -18.59 23.36 18.67
N THR A 14 -19.34 22.57 17.91
CA THR A 14 -20.13 21.42 18.42
C THR A 14 -19.21 20.31 18.93
N VAL A 15 -18.08 20.06 18.27
CA VAL A 15 -17.07 19.09 18.71
C VAL A 15 -16.32 19.59 19.94
N GLN A 16 -16.03 20.89 20.04
CA GLN A 16 -15.45 21.49 21.24
C GLN A 16 -16.41 21.46 22.44
N THR A 17 -17.71 21.69 22.25
CA THR A 17 -18.71 21.62 23.33
C THR A 17 -19.03 20.18 23.76
N ALA A 18 -18.94 19.21 22.85
CA ALA A 18 -19.14 17.79 23.18
C ALA A 18 -17.99 17.18 24.01
N HIS A 19 -16.83 17.82 24.05
CA HIS A 19 -15.67 17.36 24.84
C HIS A 19 -15.56 18.03 26.23
N ILE A 20 -16.54 18.85 26.60
CA ILE A 20 -16.63 19.44 27.93
C ILE A 20 -17.23 18.40 28.87
N ASN A 21 -16.42 17.93 29.82
CA ASN A 21 -16.89 17.09 30.91
C ASN A 21 -17.90 17.89 31.75
N LYS A 22 -19.17 17.51 31.73
CA LYS A 22 -20.28 18.24 32.39
C LYS A 22 -20.27 18.14 33.92
N ASN A 23 -19.24 17.54 34.50
CA ASN A 23 -19.06 17.41 35.94
C ASN A 23 -17.70 18.04 36.33
N PRO A 24 -17.64 19.36 36.54
CA PRO A 24 -16.40 20.04 36.88
C PRO A 24 -15.87 19.54 38.22
N SER A 25 -14.57 19.29 38.30
CA SER A 25 -13.92 18.88 39.55
C SER A 25 -13.20 20.08 40.14
N ILE A 26 -13.52 20.41 41.40
CA ILE A 26 -12.98 21.58 42.11
C ILE A 26 -11.43 21.55 42.17
N GLU A 27 -10.81 20.38 42.11
CA GLU A 27 -9.35 20.22 42.12
C GLU A 27 -8.64 20.55 40.80
N ARG A 28 -9.32 20.47 39.65
CA ARG A 28 -8.73 20.75 38.31
C ARG A 28 -9.16 22.07 37.69
N ASP A 29 -10.34 22.58 38.06
CA ASP A 29 -11.03 23.63 37.29
C ASP A 29 -10.97 25.02 37.96
N LEU A 30 -10.24 25.18 39.06
CA LEU A 30 -9.93 26.50 39.61
C LEU A 30 -8.73 27.13 38.89
N ALA A 31 -8.88 28.39 38.46
CA ALA A 31 -7.75 29.20 38.00
C ALA A 31 -6.72 29.38 39.14
N PRO A 32 -5.41 29.32 38.86
CA PRO A 32 -4.39 29.52 39.89
C PRO A 32 -4.44 30.94 40.45
N GLU A 33 -4.15 31.09 41.74
CA GLU A 33 -4.22 32.36 42.48
C GLU A 33 -3.38 33.46 41.81
N THR A 34 -4.03 34.57 41.44
CA THR A 34 -3.36 35.83 41.10
C THR A 34 -3.48 36.82 42.26
N SER A 35 -2.49 37.70 42.40
CA SER A 35 -2.19 38.54 43.57
C SER A 35 -3.23 39.61 43.99
N VAL A 36 -4.52 39.44 43.68
CA VAL A 36 -5.56 40.40 44.09
C VAL A 36 -6.84 39.75 44.64
N ASP A 37 -7.09 38.44 44.54
CA ASP A 37 -8.27 37.82 45.17
C ASP A 37 -7.98 36.43 45.72
N PHE A 38 -8.15 36.24 47.04
CA PHE A 38 -8.15 34.92 47.68
C PHE A 38 -9.56 34.33 47.61
N LYS A 39 -9.74 33.23 46.85
CA LYS A 39 -10.99 32.48 46.81
C LYS A 39 -10.78 31.11 47.46
N GLN A 40 -11.41 30.88 48.60
CA GLN A 40 -11.32 29.60 49.31
C GLN A 40 -12.42 28.65 48.81
N PRO A 41 -12.07 27.42 48.36
CA PRO A 41 -13.07 26.44 47.96
C PRO A 41 -13.89 25.99 49.18
N VAL A 42 -15.21 26.02 49.04
CA VAL A 42 -16.20 25.67 50.07
C VAL A 42 -17.16 24.61 49.56
N THR A 43 -17.74 23.83 50.47
CA THR A 43 -18.74 22.78 50.24
C THR A 43 -20.00 23.08 51.03
N LEU A 44 -21.14 22.63 50.53
CA LEU A 44 -22.44 22.86 51.16
C LEU A 44 -22.72 21.81 52.24
N ASP A 45 -22.95 22.26 53.47
CA ASP A 45 -23.38 21.42 54.58
C ASP A 45 -24.91 21.23 54.54
N ARG A 46 -25.38 20.06 54.10
CA ARG A 46 -26.82 19.74 53.93
C ARG A 46 -27.40 18.97 55.12
N SER A 47 -26.75 18.97 56.27
CA SER A 47 -27.08 18.09 57.40
C SER A 47 -27.94 18.72 58.52
N GLY A 48 -28.28 20.02 58.43
CA GLY A 48 -29.09 20.75 59.41
C GLY A 48 -30.49 21.14 58.92
N ASP A 49 -31.43 21.26 59.85
CA ASP A 49 -32.86 21.61 59.64
C ASP A 49 -33.02 23.11 59.33
N HIS A 50 -32.44 23.56 58.22
CA HIS A 50 -32.45 24.95 57.76
C HIS A 50 -33.55 25.23 56.73
N SER A 51 -34.63 24.43 56.73
CA SER A 51 -35.73 24.56 55.76
C SER A 51 -36.51 25.86 55.87
N GLU A 52 -36.45 26.58 57.00
CA GLU A 52 -37.21 27.82 57.17
C GLU A 52 -36.50 29.07 56.60
N GLU A 53 -35.19 29.03 56.32
CA GLU A 53 -34.44 30.18 55.75
C GLU A 53 -34.28 30.12 54.22
N LEU A 54 -34.69 29.02 53.57
CA LEU A 54 -34.61 28.85 52.12
C LEU A 54 -35.86 29.36 51.37
N ASP A 55 -36.93 29.69 52.08
CA ASP A 55 -38.20 30.18 51.49
C ASP A 55 -38.28 31.73 51.40
N GLU A 56 -37.29 32.46 51.93
CA GLU A 56 -37.25 33.94 51.94
C GLU A 56 -36.15 34.56 51.05
N VAL A 57 -35.42 33.76 50.27
CA VAL A 57 -34.38 34.24 49.35
C VAL A 57 -34.69 33.78 47.93
N ASP A 58 -34.55 34.70 46.95
CA ASP A 58 -34.80 34.43 45.54
C ASP A 58 -34.02 33.17 45.08
N GLU A 59 -34.59 32.41 44.12
CA GLU A 59 -34.13 31.09 43.64
C GLU A 59 -32.65 31.02 43.18
N ASP A 60 -31.93 32.14 43.17
CA ASP A 60 -30.54 32.28 42.72
C ASP A 60 -29.51 32.62 43.82
N GLU A 61 -29.89 32.76 45.11
CA GLU A 61 -28.94 33.06 46.20
C GLU A 61 -28.79 31.93 47.25
N ILE A 62 -27.53 31.50 47.48
CA ILE A 62 -27.18 30.48 48.48
C ILE A 62 -26.70 31.17 49.77
N PRO A 63 -27.31 30.90 50.95
CA PRO A 63 -26.90 31.52 52.21
C PRO A 63 -25.47 31.16 52.62
N LEU A 64 -24.70 32.14 53.12
CA LEU A 64 -23.30 31.93 53.55
C LEU A 64 -23.17 30.98 54.77
N SER A 65 -24.24 30.80 55.54
CA SER A 65 -24.27 29.97 56.76
C SER A 65 -24.08 28.47 56.49
N ILE A 66 -24.34 28.00 55.26
CA ILE A 66 -24.25 26.58 54.87
C ILE A 66 -22.94 26.23 54.14
N LEU A 67 -21.99 27.17 54.02
CA LEU A 67 -20.71 26.95 53.32
C LEU A 67 -19.58 26.58 54.31
N ARG A 68 -18.92 25.44 54.10
CA ARG A 68 -17.73 25.01 54.87
C ARG A 68 -16.48 24.85 53.99
N PRO A 69 -15.29 25.28 54.44
CA PRO A 69 -14.06 25.19 53.65
C PRO A 69 -13.56 23.76 53.47
N VAL A 70 -13.02 23.46 52.28
CA VAL A 70 -12.49 22.13 51.91
C VAL A 70 -11.11 21.88 52.55
N PRO A 71 -10.84 20.72 53.16
CA PRO A 71 -9.51 20.37 53.67
C PRO A 71 -8.47 20.22 52.54
N GLU A 72 -7.32 20.90 52.65
CA GLU A 72 -6.28 20.89 51.60
C GLU A 72 -5.55 19.53 51.53
N ALA A 73 -5.50 18.91 50.34
CA ALA A 73 -4.80 17.65 50.11
C ALA A 73 -3.28 17.84 49.95
N ARG A 74 -2.47 16.87 50.39
CA ARG A 74 -0.99 16.90 50.35
C ARG A 74 -0.47 16.93 48.90
N ARG A 75 0.29 17.96 48.55
CA ARG A 75 0.96 18.15 47.24
C ARG A 75 1.98 17.03 46.94
N GLN A 76 2.03 16.59 45.67
CA GLN A 76 2.99 15.58 45.17
C GLN A 76 4.44 16.11 45.11
N PRO A 77 5.46 15.22 45.21
CA PRO A 77 6.86 15.61 45.24
C PRO A 77 7.38 16.15 43.88
N PRO A 78 8.41 17.03 43.88
CA PRO A 78 8.76 17.89 42.73
C PRO A 78 9.20 17.19 41.44
N HIS A 79 9.67 15.94 41.51
CA HIS A 79 10.26 15.21 40.38
C HIS A 79 9.23 14.58 39.42
N LEU A 80 7.94 14.64 39.76
CA LEU A 80 6.83 14.12 38.95
C LEU A 80 6.03 15.22 38.25
N GLN A 81 6.46 16.48 38.35
CA GLN A 81 5.81 17.60 37.66
C GLN A 81 6.33 17.66 36.22
N LEU A 82 5.41 17.58 35.26
CA LEU A 82 5.71 17.85 33.85
C LEU A 82 6.30 19.27 33.72
N PRO A 83 7.37 19.48 32.92
CA PRO A 83 7.88 20.83 32.69
C PRO A 83 6.80 21.67 32.02
N ASP A 84 6.50 22.85 32.60
CA ASP A 84 5.50 23.77 32.07
C ASP A 84 5.96 24.30 30.69
N LEU A 85 5.24 23.91 29.63
CA LEU A 85 5.54 24.25 28.25
C LEU A 85 5.04 25.65 27.84
N ARG A 86 4.58 26.45 28.80
CA ARG A 86 4.17 27.85 28.56
C ARG A 86 5.39 28.74 28.46
N PHE A 87 5.75 29.07 27.22
CA PHE A 87 6.84 29.97 26.82
C PHE A 87 6.86 31.34 27.54
N GLU A 88 5.72 31.77 28.07
CA GLU A 88 5.54 33.08 28.69
C GLU A 88 6.36 33.24 29.99
N GLN A 89 6.38 32.24 30.88
CA GLN A 89 7.12 32.37 32.15
C GLN A 89 8.65 32.32 31.94
N SER A 90 9.13 31.49 31.00
CA SER A 90 10.54 31.45 30.63
C SER A 90 11.01 32.74 29.96
N TYR A 91 10.15 33.35 29.13
CA TYR A 91 10.43 34.61 28.47
C TYR A 91 10.42 35.78 29.46
N LEU A 92 9.42 35.84 30.36
CA LEU A 92 9.34 36.83 31.46
C LEU A 92 10.57 36.76 32.38
N LYS A 93 11.07 35.55 32.67
CA LYS A 93 12.32 35.35 33.42
C LYS A 93 13.56 35.77 32.62
N SER A 94 13.55 35.62 31.30
CA SER A 94 14.68 36.06 30.45
C SER A 94 14.73 37.57 30.26
N ILE A 95 13.61 38.28 30.43
CA ILE A 95 13.56 39.76 30.36
C ILE A 95 13.60 40.42 31.74
N SER A 96 13.53 39.66 32.85
CA SER A 96 13.54 40.23 34.21
C SER A 96 14.86 40.91 34.59
N GLU A 97 15.96 40.59 33.88
CA GLU A 97 17.26 41.23 34.06
C GLU A 97 17.52 42.38 33.05
N ALA A 98 16.58 42.65 32.14
CA ALA A 98 16.75 43.67 31.11
C ALA A 98 16.37 45.06 31.62
N SER A 99 17.34 45.98 31.68
CA SER A 99 17.14 47.36 32.16
C SER A 99 16.76 48.37 31.08
N ASP A 100 16.81 48.01 29.79
CA ASP A 100 16.59 48.93 28.66
C ASP A 100 15.84 48.25 27.49
N TRP A 101 15.08 49.03 26.71
CA TRP A 101 14.21 48.52 25.63
C TRP A 101 15.00 47.83 24.51
N ARG A 102 16.24 48.26 24.28
CA ARG A 102 17.16 47.65 23.30
C ARG A 102 17.58 46.24 23.73
N MET A 103 17.72 46.00 25.03
CA MET A 103 18.03 44.68 25.56
C MET A 103 16.82 43.74 25.44
N VAL A 104 15.61 44.24 25.70
CA VAL A 104 14.37 43.46 25.47
C VAL A 104 14.23 43.10 24.00
N ALA A 105 14.47 44.03 23.08
CA ALA A 105 14.45 43.77 21.64
C ALA A 105 15.51 42.72 21.22
N TYR A 106 16.73 42.83 21.75
CA TYR A 106 17.81 41.86 21.48
C TYR A 106 17.47 40.46 22.01
N VAL A 107 16.99 40.35 23.25
CA VAL A 107 16.59 39.07 23.86
C VAL A 107 15.45 38.44 23.05
N THR A 108 14.48 39.24 22.62
CA THR A 108 13.36 38.76 21.80
C THR A 108 13.84 38.23 20.45
N ILE A 109 14.71 38.96 19.74
CA ILE A 109 15.27 38.49 18.46
C ILE A 109 16.12 37.23 18.67
N LYS A 110 16.91 37.17 19.74
CA LYS A 110 17.74 36.00 20.07
C LYS A 110 16.87 34.77 20.32
N ASP A 111 15.84 34.88 21.15
CA ASP A 111 15.07 33.72 21.62
C ASP A 111 13.89 33.34 20.72
N GLN A 112 13.27 34.30 20.02
CA GLN A 112 12.12 34.03 19.15
C GLN A 112 12.50 33.83 17.68
N VAL A 113 13.67 34.32 17.26
CA VAL A 113 14.10 34.23 15.84
C VAL A 113 15.37 33.42 15.70
N LEU A 114 16.46 33.80 16.37
CA LEU A 114 17.75 33.14 16.16
C LEU A 114 17.79 31.73 16.74
N MET A 115 17.35 31.52 17.97
CA MET A 115 17.38 30.20 18.63
C MET A 115 16.49 29.17 17.91
N PRO A 116 15.23 29.46 17.52
CA PRO A 116 14.40 28.49 16.81
C PRO A 116 14.93 28.19 15.41
N LEU A 117 15.50 29.19 14.72
CA LEU A 117 16.07 29.02 13.39
C LEU A 117 17.36 28.19 13.44
N LEU A 118 18.19 28.41 14.46
CA LEU A 118 19.42 27.64 14.69
C LEU A 118 19.11 26.20 15.14
N GLN A 119 18.13 26.02 16.04
CA GLN A 119 17.62 24.70 16.41
C GLN A 119 17.02 23.95 15.22
N GLY A 120 16.21 24.63 14.41
CA GLY A 120 15.61 24.09 13.19
C GLY A 120 16.66 23.72 12.13
N MET A 121 17.69 24.55 11.96
CA MET A 121 18.82 24.27 11.06
C MET A 121 19.62 23.05 11.55
N VAL A 122 19.95 23.00 12.84
CA VAL A 122 20.66 21.85 13.44
C VAL A 122 19.82 20.58 13.30
N TRP A 123 18.52 20.63 13.60
CA TRP A 123 17.63 19.49 13.43
C TRP A 123 17.53 19.05 11.98
N THR A 124 17.44 19.98 11.05
CA THR A 124 17.42 19.70 9.61
C THR A 124 18.73 19.04 9.16
N LEU A 125 19.88 19.51 9.64
CA LEU A 125 21.18 18.91 9.35
C LEU A 125 21.34 17.52 9.96
N VAL A 126 20.82 17.30 11.18
CA VAL A 126 20.78 15.98 11.82
C VAL A 126 19.90 15.02 11.02
N VAL A 127 18.68 15.44 10.64
CA VAL A 127 17.77 14.61 9.84
C VAL A 127 18.32 14.37 8.44
N ALA A 128 18.92 15.37 7.80
CA ALA A 128 19.55 15.21 6.49
C ALA A 128 20.78 14.29 6.56
N GLY A 129 21.62 14.43 7.58
CA GLY A 129 22.75 13.54 7.86
C GLY A 129 22.30 12.12 8.17
N TRP A 130 21.21 11.95 8.92
CA TRP A 130 20.59 10.66 9.19
C TRP A 130 20.04 10.04 7.90
N ARG A 131 19.28 10.77 7.09
CA ARG A 131 18.78 10.29 5.78
C ARG A 131 19.93 9.92 4.85
N HIS A 132 20.98 10.73 4.78
CA HIS A 132 22.15 10.47 3.96
C HIS A 132 22.88 9.20 4.39
N THR A 133 23.17 9.06 5.69
CA THR A 133 23.82 7.86 6.25
C THR A 133 22.93 6.61 6.13
N ASN A 134 21.62 6.74 6.25
CA ASN A 134 20.68 5.63 6.11
C ASN A 134 20.48 5.19 4.64
N SER A 135 20.66 6.12 3.68
CA SER A 135 20.58 5.84 2.23
C SER A 135 21.82 5.16 1.66
N THR A 136 23.00 5.38 2.28
CA THR A 136 24.29 4.85 1.80
C THR A 136 24.82 3.66 2.62
N ALA A 137 24.32 3.43 3.83
CA ALA A 137 24.77 2.34 4.69
C ALA A 137 24.05 1.02 4.39
N LYS A 138 24.77 0.06 3.80
CA LYS A 138 24.44 -1.37 3.85
C LYS A 138 24.59 -1.88 5.30
N PHE A 139 23.88 -2.95 5.65
CA PHE A 139 24.01 -3.58 6.99
C PHE A 139 25.39 -4.24 7.18
N SER A 140 26.03 -4.64 6.09
CA SER A 140 27.38 -5.20 6.07
C SER A 140 28.44 -4.11 5.83
N GLY A 141 29.34 -3.92 6.80
CA GLY A 141 30.47 -2.98 6.70
C GLY A 141 31.03 -2.51 8.04
N GLN A 142 32.28 -2.01 8.03
CA GLN A 142 32.94 -1.39 9.19
C GLN A 142 32.72 0.13 9.29
N THR A 143 31.83 0.70 8.47
CA THR A 143 31.57 2.14 8.45
C THR A 143 30.86 2.61 9.73
N VAL A 144 31.06 3.89 10.08
CA VAL A 144 30.44 4.51 11.27
C VAL A 144 28.90 4.40 11.21
N GLY A 145 28.30 4.57 10.02
CA GLY A 145 26.85 4.42 9.82
C GLY A 145 26.32 3.00 10.10
N ALA A 146 27.06 1.97 9.70
CA ALA A 146 26.69 0.57 9.98
C ALA A 146 26.80 0.21 11.47
N ARG A 147 27.69 0.89 12.22
CA ARG A 147 27.82 0.73 13.68
C ARG A 147 26.69 1.41 14.43
N ILE A 148 26.30 2.62 14.02
CA ILE A 148 25.17 3.35 14.60
C ILE A 148 23.84 2.62 14.33
N ARG A 149 23.61 2.11 13.11
CA ARG A 149 22.45 1.24 12.82
C ARG A 149 22.42 0.04 13.77
N ARG A 150 23.50 -0.76 13.84
CA ARG A 150 23.53 -1.96 14.70
C ARG A 150 23.28 -1.65 16.18
N TRP A 151 23.83 -0.55 16.68
CA TRP A 151 23.54 -0.07 18.03
C TRP A 151 22.05 0.26 18.21
N TRP A 152 21.45 1.02 17.30
CA TRP A 152 20.03 1.37 17.35
C TRP A 152 19.10 0.15 17.27
N TRP A 153 19.42 -0.81 16.41
CA TRP A 153 18.72 -2.11 16.33
C TRP A 153 18.84 -2.91 17.62
N GLY A 154 20.02 -2.89 18.27
CA GLY A 154 20.25 -3.52 19.57
C GLY A 154 19.45 -2.89 20.70
N VAL A 155 19.30 -1.56 20.71
CA VAL A 155 18.50 -0.83 21.73
C VAL A 155 17.01 -1.13 21.60
N ASN A 156 16.50 -1.31 20.38
CA ASN A 156 15.08 -1.61 20.13
C ASN A 156 14.74 -3.12 20.08
N ASN A 157 15.71 -3.99 20.36
CA ASN A 157 15.54 -5.44 20.36
C ASN A 157 15.00 -6.01 19.02
N TRP A 158 15.34 -5.35 17.92
CA TRP A 158 14.92 -5.74 16.57
C TRP A 158 15.91 -6.74 15.96
N VAL A 159 15.42 -7.77 15.27
CA VAL A 159 16.26 -8.78 14.62
C VAL A 159 17.02 -8.14 13.44
N VAL A 160 18.34 -8.26 13.44
CA VAL A 160 19.20 -7.75 12.35
C VAL A 160 19.03 -8.64 11.11
N PRO A 161 18.66 -8.09 9.94
CA PRO A 161 18.59 -8.87 8.70
C PRO A 161 20.00 -9.34 8.30
N ASP A 162 20.20 -10.64 8.26
CA ASP A 162 21.45 -11.26 7.80
C ASP A 162 21.45 -11.30 6.26
N GLU A 163 22.25 -10.45 5.61
CA GLU A 163 22.37 -10.42 4.14
C GLU A 163 22.84 -11.76 3.55
N SER A 164 23.45 -12.66 4.35
CA SER A 164 23.79 -14.01 3.92
C SER A 164 22.59 -14.96 3.82
N LYS A 165 21.44 -14.54 4.35
CA LYS A 165 20.16 -15.26 4.35
C LYS A 165 19.11 -14.61 3.45
N SER A 166 19.50 -14.12 2.26
CA SER A 166 18.50 -13.90 1.22
C SER A 166 17.90 -15.27 0.86
N SER A 167 16.74 -15.59 1.44
CA SER A 167 16.00 -16.85 1.33
C SER A 167 15.85 -17.36 -0.13
N TRP A 168 15.88 -16.43 -1.09
CA TRP A 168 15.72 -16.70 -2.52
C TRP A 168 16.96 -17.22 -3.24
N ARG A 169 18.15 -17.21 -2.61
CA ARG A 169 19.38 -17.80 -3.20
C ARG A 169 19.61 -19.26 -2.80
N ASN A 170 19.00 -19.72 -1.70
CA ASN A 170 19.22 -21.05 -1.12
C ASN A 170 17.98 -21.98 -1.17
N SER A 171 16.97 -21.66 -1.99
CA SER A 171 15.74 -22.46 -2.10
C SER A 171 15.96 -23.86 -2.71
N ASN A 172 17.18 -24.18 -3.16
CA ASN A 172 17.56 -25.51 -3.66
C ASN A 172 18.36 -26.36 -2.66
N ALA A 173 18.64 -25.89 -1.44
CA ALA A 173 19.50 -26.59 -0.50
C ALA A 173 18.92 -26.63 0.92
N LEU A 174 17.92 -27.48 1.14
CA LEU A 174 17.64 -28.15 2.41
C LEU A 174 16.58 -29.24 2.17
N TYR A 175 16.96 -30.26 1.39
CA TYR A 175 16.36 -31.59 1.47
C TYR A 175 17.28 -32.42 2.36
N THR A 176 17.07 -32.34 3.67
CA THR A 176 17.56 -33.36 4.59
C THR A 176 16.36 -33.98 5.25
N ALA A 177 16.05 -35.19 4.78
CA ALA A 177 15.04 -36.06 5.33
C ALA A 177 15.37 -36.36 6.80
N GLU A 178 14.54 -35.88 7.71
CA GLU A 178 14.32 -36.49 9.03
C GLU A 178 13.07 -35.87 9.68
N ALA A 179 12.24 -36.76 10.24
CA ALA A 179 10.92 -36.57 10.86
C ALA A 179 9.70 -36.45 9.91
N GLY A 180 8.71 -37.32 10.15
CA GLY A 180 7.69 -37.73 9.19
C GLY A 180 6.54 -36.76 8.90
N SER A 181 5.97 -36.95 7.72
CA SER A 181 4.59 -36.64 7.32
C SER A 181 3.98 -35.33 7.84
N ALA A 182 4.49 -34.18 7.39
CA ALA A 182 3.75 -32.92 7.29
C ALA A 182 4.48 -31.95 6.32
N SER A 183 3.89 -31.76 5.14
CA SER A 183 4.01 -30.60 4.23
C SER A 183 5.20 -29.63 4.39
N ILE A 184 6.27 -29.82 3.61
CA ILE A 184 7.16 -28.71 3.24
C ILE A 184 6.47 -27.95 2.09
N MET A 185 5.43 -27.17 2.40
CA MET A 185 5.05 -26.07 1.51
C MET A 185 6.01 -24.93 1.80
N VAL A 186 6.94 -24.71 0.88
CA VAL A 186 7.83 -23.54 0.88
C VAL A 186 6.94 -22.29 0.99
N ASN A 187 7.28 -21.37 1.91
CA ASN A 187 6.60 -20.11 2.24
C ASN A 187 6.60 -19.09 1.06
N LYS A 188 6.30 -19.53 -0.16
CA LYS A 188 6.21 -18.68 -1.36
C LYS A 188 5.12 -17.62 -1.15
N PRO A 189 5.34 -16.35 -1.55
CA PRO A 189 4.29 -15.35 -1.64
C PRO A 189 3.14 -15.88 -2.48
N VAL A 190 1.91 -15.72 -1.99
CA VAL A 190 0.70 -16.06 -2.74
C VAL A 190 0.46 -14.94 -3.75
N PHE A 191 0.30 -15.29 -5.02
CA PHE A 191 -0.03 -14.36 -6.08
C PHE A 191 -1.42 -14.71 -6.62
N VAL A 192 -2.39 -13.85 -6.34
CA VAL A 192 -3.75 -13.95 -6.87
C VAL A 192 -3.81 -13.18 -8.19
N ALA A 193 -3.72 -13.94 -9.28
CA ALA A 193 -3.86 -13.43 -10.64
C ALA A 193 -5.36 -13.25 -10.95
N THR A 194 -5.75 -12.05 -11.39
CA THR A 194 -7.15 -11.72 -11.68
C THR A 194 -7.27 -10.88 -12.95
N HIS A 195 -8.49 -10.74 -13.45
CA HIS A 195 -8.90 -9.67 -14.35
C HIS A 195 -9.56 -8.51 -13.55
N PRO A 196 -9.79 -7.31 -14.12
CA PRO A 196 -10.49 -6.25 -13.42
C PRO A 196 -11.91 -6.66 -12.99
N ARG A 197 -12.37 -6.11 -11.85
CA ARG A 197 -13.74 -6.29 -11.33
C ARG A 197 -14.15 -7.74 -11.00
N ALA A 198 -13.20 -8.63 -10.72
CA ALA A 198 -13.46 -10.02 -10.34
C ALA A 198 -13.86 -10.25 -8.87
N CYS A 199 -14.31 -9.22 -8.14
CA CYS A 199 -14.53 -9.27 -6.67
C CYS A 199 -13.26 -9.54 -5.83
N SER A 200 -12.09 -9.38 -6.44
CA SER A 200 -10.78 -9.61 -5.82
C SER A 200 -10.47 -8.71 -4.61
N THR A 201 -11.02 -7.50 -4.56
CA THR A 201 -10.81 -6.59 -3.42
C THR A 201 -11.56 -7.08 -2.17
N ALA A 202 -12.79 -7.58 -2.34
CA ALA A 202 -13.53 -8.19 -1.23
C ALA A 202 -12.85 -9.49 -0.76
N PHE A 203 -12.32 -10.27 -1.69
CA PHE A 203 -11.50 -11.44 -1.39
C PHE A 203 -10.21 -11.07 -0.64
N GLU A 204 -9.51 -10.03 -1.08
CA GLU A 204 -8.30 -9.52 -0.42
C GLU A 204 -8.57 -9.03 1.00
N ARG A 205 -9.72 -8.38 1.25
CA ARG A 205 -10.13 -7.97 2.60
C ARG A 205 -10.16 -9.12 3.59
N VAL A 206 -10.52 -10.32 3.16
CA VAL A 206 -10.50 -11.52 4.00
C VAL A 206 -9.10 -11.77 4.56
N PHE A 207 -8.05 -11.62 3.74
CA PHE A 207 -6.66 -11.84 4.16
C PHE A 207 -6.07 -10.64 4.90
N MET A 208 -6.58 -9.43 4.68
CA MET A 208 -6.19 -8.24 5.45
C MET A 208 -6.54 -8.37 6.94
N THR A 209 -7.56 -9.16 7.30
CA THR A 209 -7.87 -9.48 8.71
C THR A 209 -6.72 -10.23 9.42
N ARG A 210 -5.86 -10.90 8.66
CA ARG A 210 -4.73 -11.71 9.16
C ARG A 210 -3.40 -10.95 9.18
N ARG A 211 -3.46 -9.63 9.40
CA ARG A 211 -2.30 -8.70 9.40
C ARG A 211 -1.10 -9.09 10.25
N ASN A 212 -1.29 -9.96 11.26
CA ASN A 212 -0.20 -10.45 12.10
C ASN A 212 0.64 -11.53 11.42
N SER A 213 0.04 -12.30 10.50
CA SER A 213 0.69 -13.43 9.81
C SER A 213 0.88 -13.20 8.30
N ILE A 214 0.08 -12.30 7.72
CA ILE A 214 0.04 -12.04 6.27
C ILE A 214 0.30 -10.56 6.02
N GLN A 215 1.16 -10.28 5.04
CA GLN A 215 1.38 -8.95 4.48
C GLN A 215 0.69 -8.87 3.11
N THR A 216 -0.36 -8.06 3.00
CA THR A 216 -1.11 -7.88 1.74
C THR A 216 -0.49 -6.78 0.89
N ILE A 217 -0.32 -7.03 -0.41
CA ILE A 217 0.18 -6.04 -1.38
C ILE A 217 -0.84 -5.92 -2.52
N HIS A 218 -1.40 -4.73 -2.65
CA HIS A 218 -2.47 -4.44 -3.61
C HIS A 218 -1.95 -3.91 -4.95
N GLU A 219 -2.10 -4.72 -6.00
CA GLU A 219 -1.81 -4.44 -7.41
C GLU A 219 -0.46 -3.76 -7.68
N PRO A 220 0.67 -4.24 -7.13
CA PRO A 220 1.94 -3.54 -7.22
C PRO A 220 2.49 -3.43 -8.66
N PHE A 221 2.12 -4.33 -9.59
CA PHE A 221 2.62 -4.28 -10.96
C PHE A 221 1.95 -3.20 -11.81
N GLY A 222 0.77 -2.72 -11.41
CA GLY A 222 0.11 -1.58 -12.07
C GLY A 222 0.96 -0.30 -12.03
N ASP A 223 1.79 -0.15 -10.99
CA ASP A 223 2.70 0.98 -10.79
C ASP A 223 3.69 1.09 -11.95
N ALA A 224 4.36 -0.03 -12.28
CA ALA A 224 5.30 -0.11 -13.39
C ALA A 224 4.58 -0.08 -14.75
N PHE A 225 3.42 -0.74 -14.85
CA PHE A 225 2.66 -0.86 -16.09
C PHE A 225 2.10 0.46 -16.61
N TYR A 226 1.58 1.33 -15.73
CA TYR A 226 0.94 2.58 -16.12
C TYR A 226 1.86 3.80 -16.02
N TYR A 227 2.69 3.87 -14.97
CA TYR A 227 3.36 5.13 -14.60
C TYR A 227 4.88 5.09 -14.81
N GLY A 228 5.47 3.91 -14.67
CA GLY A 228 6.91 3.69 -14.69
C GLY A 228 7.62 4.03 -16.01
N PRO A 229 8.98 4.03 -16.00
CA PRO A 229 9.77 4.22 -17.20
C PRO A 229 9.73 3.00 -18.14
N GLU A 230 9.23 1.85 -17.66
CA GLU A 230 9.05 0.60 -18.42
C GLU A 230 7.57 0.34 -18.76
N ARG A 231 6.69 1.33 -18.62
CA ARG A 231 5.25 1.18 -18.83
C ARG A 231 4.90 0.52 -20.17
N MET A 232 3.83 -0.25 -20.16
CA MET A 232 3.25 -0.86 -21.36
C MET A 232 1.88 -0.26 -21.70
N GLY A 233 1.17 0.29 -20.71
CA GLY A 233 -0.13 0.92 -20.89
C GLY A 233 -0.04 2.28 -21.56
N THR A 234 -0.93 2.54 -22.52
CA THR A 234 -1.03 3.81 -23.25
C THR A 234 -1.88 4.86 -22.52
N ARG A 235 -2.68 4.43 -21.53
CA ARG A 235 -3.66 5.25 -20.80
C ARG A 235 -3.11 6.58 -20.27
N PHE A 236 -1.94 6.55 -19.64
CA PHE A 236 -1.27 7.73 -19.08
C PHE A 236 0.03 8.08 -19.81
N GLU A 237 0.22 7.55 -21.02
CA GLU A 237 1.46 7.73 -21.77
C GLU A 237 1.76 9.21 -22.06
N ASN A 238 0.73 9.94 -22.49
CA ASN A 238 0.83 11.35 -22.84
C ASN A 238 0.51 12.29 -21.66
N ASP A 239 0.25 11.74 -20.47
CA ASP A 239 -0.07 12.51 -19.26
C ASP A 239 1.06 12.38 -18.23
N GLU A 240 2.14 13.14 -18.46
CA GLU A 240 3.30 13.16 -17.56
C GLU A 240 2.93 13.67 -16.16
N GLU A 241 1.98 14.59 -16.05
CA GLU A 241 1.55 15.14 -14.77
C GLU A 241 0.86 14.07 -13.91
N ALA A 242 -0.06 13.29 -14.48
CA ALA A 242 -0.68 12.16 -13.78
C ALA A 242 0.36 11.11 -13.36
N ARG A 243 1.33 10.81 -14.23
CA ARG A 243 2.43 9.88 -13.88
C ARG A 243 3.26 10.40 -12.70
N LEU A 244 3.61 11.68 -12.67
CA LEU A 244 4.35 12.27 -11.55
C LEU A 244 3.52 12.32 -10.27
N LYS A 245 2.25 12.74 -10.36
CA LYS A 245 1.32 12.80 -9.21
C LYS A 245 1.03 11.44 -8.59
N SER A 246 1.08 10.36 -9.39
CA SER A 246 0.90 9.00 -8.88
C SER A 246 1.95 8.61 -7.82
N GLY A 247 3.13 9.22 -7.82
CA GLY A 247 4.27 8.81 -6.99
C GLY A 247 5.05 7.60 -7.53
N PHE A 248 4.59 6.97 -8.63
CA PHE A 248 5.14 5.74 -9.19
C PHE A 248 5.85 5.93 -10.54
N SER A 249 6.12 7.17 -10.96
CA SER A 249 6.76 7.47 -12.25
C SER A 249 8.14 6.83 -12.46
N GLN A 250 8.79 6.38 -11.38
CA GLN A 250 10.10 5.72 -11.37
C GLN A 250 10.03 4.22 -11.05
N SER A 251 8.82 3.67 -10.85
CA SER A 251 8.63 2.26 -10.54
C SER A 251 8.93 1.38 -11.76
N THR A 252 9.90 0.50 -11.63
CA THR A 252 10.21 -0.55 -12.62
C THR A 252 9.72 -1.91 -12.14
N PHE A 253 9.58 -2.89 -13.04
CA PHE A 253 9.23 -4.25 -12.64
C PHE A 253 10.20 -4.81 -11.60
N LYS A 254 11.50 -4.50 -11.73
CA LYS A 254 12.50 -4.89 -10.73
C LYS A 254 12.27 -4.25 -9.37
N THR A 255 11.97 -2.94 -9.29
CA THR A 255 11.72 -2.30 -7.99
C THR A 255 10.52 -2.88 -7.26
N ILE A 256 9.50 -3.30 -8.00
CA ILE A 256 8.35 -4.01 -7.44
C ILE A 256 8.76 -5.38 -6.88
N MET A 257 9.55 -6.14 -7.63
CA MET A 257 10.09 -7.42 -7.15
C MET A 257 10.97 -7.26 -5.90
N ASP A 258 11.85 -6.27 -5.88
CA ASP A 258 12.71 -5.96 -4.73
C ASP A 258 11.87 -5.61 -3.49
N ARG A 259 10.75 -4.89 -3.68
CA ARG A 259 9.80 -4.56 -2.60
C ARG A 259 9.12 -5.81 -2.05
N ILE A 260 8.60 -6.67 -2.93
CA ILE A 260 7.96 -7.94 -2.54
C ILE A 260 8.94 -8.82 -1.76
N GLU A 261 10.19 -8.92 -2.23
CA GLU A 261 11.24 -9.69 -1.56
C GLU A 261 11.56 -9.13 -0.17
N LYS A 262 11.64 -7.80 -0.04
CA LYS A 262 11.84 -7.13 1.24
C LYS A 262 10.69 -7.42 2.21
N GLU A 263 9.44 -7.25 1.78
CA GLU A 263 8.27 -7.50 2.63
C GLU A 263 8.17 -8.98 3.04
N SER A 264 8.56 -9.90 2.14
CA SER A 264 8.63 -11.33 2.45
C SER A 264 9.71 -11.68 3.48
N ALA A 265 10.70 -10.81 3.69
CA ALA A 265 11.76 -11.02 4.69
C ALA A 265 11.36 -10.60 6.12
N GLU A 266 10.23 -9.89 6.28
CA GLU A 266 9.75 -9.37 7.57
C GLU A 266 9.02 -10.42 8.43
N GLY A 267 9.06 -11.70 8.04
CA GLY A 267 8.52 -12.83 8.80
C GLY A 267 7.02 -13.09 8.60
N LYS A 268 6.31 -12.22 7.86
CA LYS A 268 4.94 -12.47 7.38
C LYS A 268 4.97 -13.07 6.00
N ARG A 269 4.01 -13.95 5.70
CA ARG A 269 3.84 -14.45 4.33
C ARG A 269 3.19 -13.35 3.49
N VAL A 270 3.75 -13.08 2.32
CA VAL A 270 3.21 -12.06 1.41
C VAL A 270 2.02 -12.63 0.64
N PHE A 271 0.95 -11.84 0.52
CA PHE A 271 -0.24 -12.10 -0.29
C PHE A 271 -0.41 -10.95 -1.27
N ILE A 272 -0.27 -11.23 -2.55
CA ILE A 272 -0.32 -10.25 -3.63
C ILE A 272 -1.63 -10.46 -4.37
N LYS A 273 -2.39 -9.40 -4.53
CA LYS A 273 -3.49 -9.35 -5.48
C LYS A 273 -3.01 -8.55 -6.68
N ASP A 274 -3.06 -9.09 -7.89
CA ASP A 274 -2.73 -8.29 -9.07
C ASP A 274 -3.54 -8.64 -10.33
N ILE A 275 -3.68 -7.66 -11.23
CA ILE A 275 -4.36 -7.84 -12.51
C ILE A 275 -3.34 -8.34 -13.53
N THR A 276 -3.62 -9.48 -14.15
CA THR A 276 -2.68 -10.16 -15.05
C THR A 276 -2.33 -9.33 -16.29
N HIS A 277 -3.23 -8.44 -16.72
CA HIS A 277 -2.99 -7.48 -17.78
C HIS A 277 -1.69 -6.66 -17.58
N TYR A 278 -1.25 -6.44 -16.33
CA TYR A 278 -0.03 -5.67 -16.07
C TYR A 278 1.27 -6.43 -16.37
N LEU A 279 1.21 -7.75 -16.52
CA LEU A 279 2.38 -8.61 -16.72
C LEU A 279 2.57 -9.04 -18.19
N LEU A 280 1.56 -8.86 -19.03
CA LEU A 280 1.58 -9.30 -20.43
C LEU A 280 1.56 -8.09 -21.37
N PRO A 281 2.22 -8.19 -22.54
CA PRO A 281 2.10 -7.19 -23.59
C PRO A 281 0.65 -6.98 -24.03
N PRO A 282 0.21 -5.71 -24.20
CA PRO A 282 -1.13 -5.42 -24.68
C PRO A 282 -1.31 -5.82 -26.16
N ASN A 283 -2.55 -6.08 -26.56
CA ASN A 283 -2.95 -6.35 -27.96
C ASN A 283 -2.23 -7.55 -28.59
N HIS A 284 -2.01 -8.63 -27.82
CA HIS A 284 -1.32 -9.85 -28.26
C HIS A 284 0.08 -9.62 -28.87
N GLN A 285 0.74 -8.51 -28.53
CA GLN A 285 2.10 -8.25 -28.96
C GLN A 285 3.06 -9.30 -28.40
N ALA A 286 4.18 -9.52 -29.10
CA ALA A 286 5.19 -10.48 -28.67
C ALA A 286 5.81 -10.05 -27.33
N ALA A 287 5.97 -11.02 -26.43
CA ALA A 287 6.57 -10.79 -25.12
C ALA A 287 8.09 -10.70 -25.21
N ALA A 288 8.64 -9.69 -24.54
CA ALA A 288 10.05 -9.53 -24.25
C ALA A 288 10.21 -9.19 -22.78
N ILE A 289 11.28 -9.68 -22.15
CA ILE A 289 11.53 -9.46 -20.72
C ILE A 289 11.72 -7.97 -20.44
N ALA A 290 11.12 -7.47 -19.37
CA ALA A 290 11.29 -6.07 -18.96
C ALA A 290 12.79 -5.72 -18.83
N PRO A 291 13.26 -4.57 -19.33
CA PRO A 291 14.69 -4.22 -19.30
C PRO A 291 15.34 -4.33 -17.91
N SER A 292 14.62 -3.93 -16.85
CA SER A 292 15.07 -4.01 -15.46
C SER A 292 15.18 -5.44 -14.92
N LEU A 293 14.45 -6.39 -15.51
CA LEU A 293 14.50 -7.82 -15.19
C LEU A 293 15.46 -8.59 -16.08
N SER A 294 15.98 -7.97 -17.14
CA SER A 294 16.96 -8.59 -18.03
C SER A 294 18.28 -8.80 -17.29
N ARG A 295 18.75 -10.05 -17.25
CA ARG A 295 20.08 -10.37 -16.73
C ARG A 295 21.13 -9.79 -17.67
N VAL A 296 21.74 -8.67 -17.28
CA VAL A 296 23.00 -8.25 -17.91
C VAL A 296 24.02 -9.35 -17.60
N LYS A 297 24.42 -10.13 -18.61
CA LYS A 297 25.66 -10.92 -18.52
C LYS A 297 26.79 -9.91 -18.31
N ARG A 298 27.14 -9.63 -17.05
CA ARG A 298 28.44 -9.03 -16.72
C ARG A 298 29.47 -10.07 -17.16
N GLY A 299 30.05 -9.85 -18.34
CA GLY A 299 31.25 -10.57 -18.75
C GLY A 299 32.25 -10.42 -17.62
N VAL A 300 32.61 -11.54 -16.99
CA VAL A 300 33.78 -11.60 -16.13
C VAL A 300 34.94 -11.28 -17.06
N GLY A 301 35.58 -10.13 -16.82
CA GLY A 301 36.63 -9.60 -17.66
C GLY A 301 37.75 -10.61 -17.86
N THR A 302 37.77 -11.23 -19.03
CA THR A 302 39.01 -11.47 -19.78
C THR A 302 38.73 -10.87 -21.15
N GLY A 303 39.63 -9.97 -21.58
CA GLY A 303 39.38 -9.06 -22.70
C GLY A 303 38.97 -9.79 -23.98
N GLY A 304 37.87 -9.32 -24.56
CA GLY A 304 37.38 -9.72 -25.86
C GLY A 304 36.09 -8.96 -26.15
N LEU A 305 36.12 -8.10 -27.17
CA LEU A 305 34.94 -7.44 -27.73
C LEU A 305 33.86 -8.49 -28.09
N PRO A 306 32.56 -8.11 -28.14
CA PRO A 306 31.51 -9.03 -28.54
C PRO A 306 31.77 -9.55 -29.96
N VAL A 307 32.01 -10.85 -30.07
CA VAL A 307 32.03 -11.56 -31.35
C VAL A 307 30.59 -11.70 -31.83
N PHE A 308 30.23 -10.94 -32.85
CA PHE A 308 29.13 -11.28 -33.74
C PHE A 308 29.70 -12.24 -34.79
N GLU A 309 29.32 -13.52 -34.74
CA GLU A 309 29.51 -14.42 -35.88
C GLU A 309 28.37 -14.18 -36.87
N SER A 310 28.66 -13.41 -37.91
CA SER A 310 27.99 -13.49 -39.19
C SER A 310 29.07 -13.52 -40.26
N GLY A 311 29.02 -14.56 -41.10
CA GLY A 311 30.09 -14.93 -42.03
C GLY A 311 30.43 -13.88 -43.08
N ASP A 312 31.72 -13.93 -43.43
CA ASP A 312 32.41 -13.49 -44.65
C ASP A 312 32.59 -11.99 -45.00
N ALA A 313 33.88 -11.62 -44.90
CA ALA A 313 34.74 -11.00 -45.91
C ALA A 313 34.66 -9.48 -46.17
N SER A 314 35.63 -8.75 -45.60
CA SER A 314 36.74 -8.07 -46.33
C SER A 314 37.07 -6.64 -45.81
N ALA A 315 38.39 -6.36 -45.75
CA ALA A 315 39.07 -5.05 -45.83
C ALA A 315 39.38 -4.24 -44.53
N GLU A 316 40.59 -4.47 -44.03
CA GLU A 316 41.69 -3.54 -43.67
C GLU A 316 41.42 -2.10 -43.14
N GLY A 317 42.15 -1.72 -42.07
CA GLY A 317 42.39 -0.29 -41.75
C GLY A 317 42.91 0.06 -40.33
N GLN A 318 44.20 -0.17 -40.08
CA GLN A 318 45.18 0.47 -39.16
C GLN A 318 44.80 1.50 -38.04
N GLY A 319 45.54 1.39 -36.91
CA GLY A 319 46.16 2.55 -36.20
C GLY A 319 45.64 2.88 -34.77
N VAL A 320 46.17 2.35 -33.65
CA VAL A 320 47.41 2.69 -32.89
C VAL A 320 47.26 3.82 -31.83
N THR A 321 47.47 3.44 -30.55
CA THR A 321 47.97 4.21 -29.35
C THR A 321 47.04 5.26 -28.69
N ARG A 322 47.06 5.55 -27.37
CA ARG A 322 47.91 5.20 -26.20
C ARG A 322 47.18 5.62 -24.90
N ASP A 323 47.62 5.05 -23.79
CA ASP A 323 47.26 5.33 -22.39
C ASP A 323 47.36 6.80 -21.96
N THR A 324 46.46 7.23 -21.06
CA THR A 324 46.84 7.93 -19.81
C THR A 324 45.82 7.73 -18.71
N ASP A 325 46.38 7.47 -17.54
CA ASP A 325 45.84 7.21 -16.22
C ASP A 325 45.40 8.50 -15.48
N SER A 326 44.54 8.30 -14.47
CA SER A 326 44.37 9.08 -13.24
C SER A 326 43.70 10.48 -13.26
N GLY A 327 42.69 10.62 -12.39
CA GLY A 327 42.46 11.89 -11.69
C GLY A 327 41.00 12.27 -11.45
N VAL A 328 40.36 11.68 -10.45
CA VAL A 328 39.12 12.20 -9.86
C VAL A 328 39.45 13.52 -9.15
N VAL A 329 38.91 14.64 -9.64
CA VAL A 329 38.82 15.91 -8.91
C VAL A 329 37.39 16.40 -8.98
N MET A 330 36.75 16.48 -7.80
CA MET A 330 35.48 17.14 -7.56
C MET A 330 35.76 18.54 -6.99
N THR A 331 35.35 19.59 -7.69
CA THR A 331 34.70 20.81 -7.11
C THR A 331 34.23 21.76 -8.23
N PRO A 332 33.19 22.59 -7.97
CA PRO A 332 32.27 23.10 -8.99
C PRO A 332 32.54 24.57 -9.38
N PRO A 333 31.99 25.06 -10.50
CA PRO A 333 31.67 26.47 -10.62
C PRO A 333 30.15 26.70 -10.68
N ALA A 334 29.74 27.71 -9.93
CA ALA A 334 28.38 28.21 -9.84
C ALA A 334 28.02 29.10 -11.05
N VAL A 335 26.78 28.91 -11.53
CA VAL A 335 25.86 29.87 -12.17
C VAL A 335 26.29 30.55 -13.49
N ALA A 336 25.70 30.10 -14.60
CA ALA A 336 24.70 30.87 -15.37
C ALA A 336 24.45 30.19 -16.73
N GLY A 337 23.20 29.76 -16.99
CA GLY A 337 22.81 29.31 -18.33
C GLY A 337 21.72 28.26 -18.28
N ARG A 338 20.49 28.68 -18.52
CA ARG A 338 19.31 27.82 -18.72
C ARG A 338 19.61 26.77 -19.79
N SER A 339 19.41 25.48 -19.49
CA SER A 339 19.06 24.48 -20.50
C SER A 339 18.65 23.14 -19.86
N ALA A 340 17.46 22.68 -20.26
CA ALA A 340 16.97 21.31 -20.31
C ALA A 340 16.84 20.52 -18.99
N SER A 341 15.59 20.45 -18.51
CA SER A 341 15.03 19.23 -17.92
C SER A 341 15.43 18.01 -18.75
N PRO A 342 15.71 16.84 -18.17
CA PRO A 342 15.94 15.64 -18.96
C PRO A 342 14.66 15.39 -19.78
N SER A 343 14.75 15.57 -21.10
CA SER A 343 13.62 15.37 -21.99
C SER A 343 13.15 13.92 -21.86
N SER A 344 11.89 13.74 -21.49
CA SER A 344 11.17 12.47 -21.63
C SER A 344 11.51 11.86 -23.01
N PRO A 345 11.88 10.56 -23.08
CA PRO A 345 12.19 9.94 -24.36
C PRO A 345 11.00 10.13 -25.30
N SER A 346 11.24 10.60 -26.53
CA SER A 346 10.18 10.93 -27.49
C SER A 346 9.47 9.70 -28.09
N LYS A 347 9.83 8.49 -27.64
CA LYS A 347 9.30 7.21 -28.11
C LYS A 347 8.71 6.47 -26.90
N ALA A 348 7.56 5.84 -27.11
CA ALA A 348 6.94 4.95 -26.14
C ALA A 348 7.97 3.91 -25.64
N PRO A 349 8.04 3.63 -24.33
CA PRO A 349 9.04 2.70 -23.78
C PRO A 349 8.76 1.23 -24.15
N PHE A 350 7.58 0.91 -24.66
CA PHE A 350 7.18 -0.38 -25.18
C PHE A 350 6.83 -0.26 -26.68
N PRO A 351 7.15 -1.24 -27.56
CA PRO A 351 7.74 -2.55 -27.29
C PRO A 351 9.23 -2.51 -26.89
N TYR A 352 9.69 -3.49 -26.11
CA TYR A 352 11.08 -3.58 -25.67
C TYR A 352 12.00 -4.16 -26.77
N GLU A 353 12.29 -3.37 -27.81
CA GLU A 353 13.01 -3.78 -29.04
C GLU A 353 14.37 -4.46 -28.80
N HIS A 354 15.02 -4.20 -27.66
CA HIS A 354 16.35 -4.70 -27.32
C HIS A 354 16.38 -5.74 -26.19
N SER A 355 15.21 -6.13 -25.68
CA SER A 355 15.13 -7.13 -24.62
C SER A 355 15.03 -8.54 -25.17
N ALA A 356 15.58 -9.50 -24.43
CA ALA A 356 15.44 -10.91 -24.76
C ALA A 356 13.99 -11.39 -24.52
N ALA A 357 13.50 -12.28 -25.38
CA ALA A 357 12.28 -13.04 -25.15
C ALA A 357 12.61 -14.44 -24.60
N GLU A 358 11.75 -14.97 -23.74
CA GLU A 358 11.82 -16.37 -23.31
C GLU A 358 10.85 -17.23 -24.14
N PRO A 359 11.28 -18.40 -24.64
CA PRO A 359 10.39 -19.27 -25.43
C PRO A 359 9.10 -19.59 -24.69
N ASN A 360 7.96 -19.37 -25.36
CA ASN A 360 6.60 -19.62 -24.87
C ASN A 360 6.19 -18.87 -23.59
N ASN A 361 7.02 -17.97 -23.04
CA ASN A 361 6.63 -17.12 -21.91
C ASN A 361 5.79 -15.94 -22.44
N PRO A 362 4.51 -15.82 -22.06
CA PRO A 362 3.66 -14.75 -22.54
C PRO A 362 3.87 -13.42 -21.78
N THR A 363 4.72 -13.41 -20.75
CA THR A 363 4.87 -12.28 -19.82
C THR A 363 6.18 -11.52 -20.04
N VAL A 364 6.26 -10.30 -19.48
CA VAL A 364 7.51 -9.53 -19.40
C VAL A 364 8.39 -9.93 -18.20
N VAL A 365 8.01 -10.98 -17.47
CA VAL A 365 8.67 -11.46 -16.26
C VAL A 365 9.37 -12.80 -16.54
N PRO A 366 10.66 -12.98 -16.20
CA PRO A 366 11.36 -14.24 -16.43
C PRO A 366 10.71 -15.43 -15.71
N LYS A 367 10.76 -16.62 -16.31
CA LYS A 367 10.22 -17.87 -15.73
C LYS A 367 10.72 -18.11 -14.30
N GLU A 368 12.01 -17.92 -14.09
CA GLU A 368 12.66 -18.12 -12.78
C GLU A 368 12.10 -17.18 -11.69
N VAL A 369 11.56 -16.04 -12.08
CA VAL A 369 10.90 -15.11 -11.17
C VAL A 369 9.45 -15.53 -10.94
N LEU A 370 8.75 -16.03 -11.97
CA LEU A 370 7.41 -16.59 -11.81
C LEU A 370 7.40 -17.81 -10.87
N GLU A 371 8.40 -18.70 -10.96
CA GLU A 371 8.54 -19.90 -10.12
C GLU A 371 8.61 -19.62 -8.60
N LYS A 372 8.90 -18.36 -8.23
CA LYS A 372 8.97 -17.89 -6.85
C LYS A 372 7.62 -17.72 -6.18
N PHE A 373 6.54 -17.63 -6.95
CA PHE A 373 5.19 -17.39 -6.43
C PHE A 373 4.38 -18.68 -6.28
N HIS A 374 3.44 -18.66 -5.35
CA HIS A 374 2.33 -19.61 -5.30
C HIS A 374 1.16 -18.96 -6.04
N PHE A 375 0.95 -19.30 -7.31
CA PHE A 375 -0.12 -18.70 -8.11
C PHE A 375 -1.48 -19.31 -7.78
N THR A 376 -2.48 -18.42 -7.71
CA THR A 376 -3.90 -18.75 -7.67
C THR A 376 -4.62 -17.79 -8.63
N PHE A 377 -5.84 -18.14 -9.02
CA PHE A 377 -6.59 -17.37 -10.01
C PHE A 377 -7.97 -17.03 -9.46
N LEU A 378 -8.43 -15.81 -9.69
CA LEU A 378 -9.77 -15.37 -9.35
C LEU A 378 -10.46 -14.84 -10.62
N ILE A 379 -11.58 -15.46 -10.96
CA ILE A 379 -12.36 -15.16 -12.16
C ILE A 379 -13.79 -14.76 -11.79
N ARG A 380 -14.43 -13.98 -12.65
CA ARG A 380 -15.85 -13.64 -12.55
C ARG A 380 -16.45 -13.59 -13.94
N HIS A 381 -17.74 -13.91 -14.06
CA HIS A 381 -18.39 -13.91 -15.36
C HIS A 381 -18.31 -12.51 -16.04
N PRO A 382 -17.94 -12.42 -17.34
CA PRO A 382 -17.86 -11.15 -18.08
C PRO A 382 -19.12 -10.29 -18.04
N LYS A 383 -20.31 -10.91 -18.11
CA LYS A 383 -21.63 -10.26 -17.95
C LYS A 383 -21.77 -9.43 -16.67
N SER A 384 -21.00 -9.75 -15.63
CA SER A 384 -20.97 -8.99 -14.36
C SER A 384 -19.78 -8.02 -14.29
N ALA A 385 -18.59 -8.46 -14.72
CA ALA A 385 -17.36 -7.70 -14.58
C ALA A 385 -17.26 -6.53 -15.57
N ILE A 386 -17.57 -6.75 -16.85
CA ILE A 386 -17.42 -5.75 -17.92
C ILE A 386 -18.32 -4.52 -17.72
N PRO A 387 -19.65 -4.64 -17.52
CA PRO A 387 -20.47 -3.45 -17.25
C PRO A 387 -20.06 -2.74 -15.95
N SER A 388 -19.60 -3.50 -14.94
CA SER A 388 -19.05 -2.89 -13.74
C SER A 388 -17.75 -2.13 -14.01
N TYR A 389 -16.92 -2.58 -14.94
CA TYR A 389 -15.69 -1.88 -15.34
C TYR A 389 -16.03 -0.63 -16.15
N TYR A 390 -16.92 -0.76 -17.13
CA TYR A 390 -17.44 0.37 -17.91
C TYR A 390 -17.96 1.50 -17.03
N ARG A 391 -18.73 1.17 -15.97
CA ARG A 391 -19.23 2.14 -14.99
C ARG A 391 -18.11 2.95 -14.31
N CYS A 392 -16.92 2.37 -14.10
CA CYS A 392 -15.76 3.07 -13.52
C CYS A 392 -15.08 4.04 -14.49
N CYS A 393 -15.37 3.94 -15.79
CA CYS A 393 -14.78 4.76 -16.85
C CYS A 393 -15.68 5.92 -17.30
N ILE A 394 -16.84 6.11 -16.66
CA ILE A 394 -17.82 7.15 -16.98
C ILE A 394 -18.20 7.98 -15.73
N PRO A 395 -18.66 9.24 -15.90
CA PRO A 395 -19.14 10.04 -14.77
C PRO A 395 -20.32 9.38 -14.02
N PRO A 396 -20.45 9.59 -12.70
CA PRO A 396 -19.59 10.45 -11.86
C PRO A 396 -18.30 9.75 -11.37
N LEU A 397 -18.18 8.42 -11.51
CA LEU A 397 -17.00 7.70 -11.00
C LEU A 397 -15.72 8.11 -11.72
N LEU A 398 -15.81 8.45 -13.00
CA LEU A 398 -14.69 8.93 -13.79
C LEU A 398 -13.92 10.08 -13.13
N GLU A 399 -14.61 10.98 -12.42
CA GLU A 399 -13.97 12.13 -11.77
C GLU A 399 -13.01 11.70 -10.65
N ARG A 400 -13.26 10.53 -10.05
CA ARG A 400 -12.40 9.96 -9.00
C ARG A 400 -11.40 8.95 -9.55
N THR A 401 -11.83 8.14 -10.52
CA THR A 401 -10.96 7.09 -11.08
C THR A 401 -9.92 7.67 -12.02
N GLY A 402 -10.29 8.65 -12.86
CA GLY A 402 -9.43 9.16 -13.94
C GLY A 402 -9.25 8.17 -15.11
N PHE A 403 -10.02 7.07 -15.16
CA PHE A 403 -9.87 6.00 -16.15
C PHE A 403 -10.76 6.20 -17.39
N ALA A 404 -10.57 7.32 -18.11
CA ALA A 404 -11.19 7.51 -19.42
C ALA A 404 -10.19 7.25 -20.57
N PRO A 405 -10.66 6.77 -21.73
CA PRO A 405 -11.95 6.10 -21.95
C PRO A 405 -11.94 4.67 -21.40
N PHE A 406 -13.11 4.01 -21.46
CA PHE A 406 -13.18 2.54 -21.34
C PHE A 406 -12.37 1.89 -22.46
N MET A 407 -11.46 0.98 -22.10
CA MET A 407 -10.59 0.25 -23.03
C MET A 407 -10.93 -1.25 -22.96
N PRO A 408 -11.62 -1.82 -23.97
CA PRO A 408 -11.97 -3.25 -23.99
C PRO A 408 -10.76 -4.18 -23.84
N GLU A 409 -9.60 -3.78 -24.36
CA GLU A 409 -8.33 -4.51 -24.25
C GLU A 409 -7.82 -4.65 -22.82
N GLU A 410 -8.27 -3.82 -21.88
CA GLU A 410 -7.93 -3.96 -20.46
C GLU A 410 -8.87 -4.94 -19.73
N ALA A 411 -9.80 -5.61 -20.42
CA ALA A 411 -10.70 -6.59 -19.82
C ALA A 411 -9.96 -7.78 -19.18
N GLY A 412 -8.78 -8.15 -19.67
CA GLY A 412 -7.80 -8.98 -18.96
C GLY A 412 -8.04 -10.50 -18.96
N TYR A 413 -9.06 -11.02 -19.65
CA TYR A 413 -9.37 -12.47 -19.63
C TYR A 413 -8.41 -13.30 -20.49
N ASP A 414 -8.07 -12.81 -21.69
CA ASP A 414 -7.05 -13.44 -22.55
C ASP A 414 -5.72 -13.54 -21.80
N GLU A 415 -5.28 -12.44 -21.19
CA GLU A 415 -4.01 -12.39 -20.50
C GLU A 415 -3.98 -13.34 -19.30
N LEU A 416 -5.09 -13.39 -18.55
CA LEU A 416 -5.26 -14.32 -17.42
C LEU A 416 -5.18 -15.78 -17.90
N ARG A 417 -5.84 -16.11 -19.01
CA ARG A 417 -5.79 -17.46 -19.59
C ARG A 417 -4.40 -17.82 -20.10
N ARG A 418 -3.73 -16.94 -20.84
CA ARG A 418 -2.37 -17.19 -21.36
C ARG A 418 -1.36 -17.38 -20.24
N LEU A 419 -1.46 -16.58 -19.17
CA LEU A 419 -0.65 -16.81 -17.96
C LEU A 419 -0.97 -18.17 -17.34
N PHE A 420 -2.26 -18.50 -17.16
CA PHE A 420 -2.68 -19.80 -16.63
C PHE A 420 -2.11 -20.97 -17.43
N ASP A 421 -2.28 -20.97 -18.75
CA ASP A 421 -1.81 -22.03 -19.64
C ASP A 421 -0.28 -22.17 -19.56
N TYR A 422 0.45 -21.05 -19.59
CA TYR A 422 1.90 -21.07 -19.44
C TYR A 422 2.36 -21.65 -18.09
N LEU A 423 1.74 -21.23 -16.99
CA LEU A 423 2.07 -21.74 -15.66
C LEU A 423 1.71 -23.23 -15.50
N LYS A 424 0.63 -23.68 -16.12
CA LYS A 424 0.22 -25.09 -16.17
C LYS A 424 1.20 -25.93 -17.00
N ASP A 425 1.51 -25.48 -18.21
CA ASP A 425 2.33 -26.22 -19.17
C ASP A 425 3.80 -26.30 -18.75
N THR A 426 4.29 -25.30 -18.03
CA THR A 426 5.62 -25.32 -17.40
C THR A 426 5.67 -26.10 -16.09
N GLY A 427 4.51 -26.55 -15.58
CA GLY A 427 4.37 -27.26 -14.32
C GLY A 427 4.62 -26.42 -13.09
N ILE A 428 4.53 -25.08 -13.19
CA ILE A 428 4.57 -24.19 -12.01
C ILE A 428 3.30 -24.38 -11.18
N VAL A 429 2.15 -24.56 -11.86
CA VAL A 429 0.85 -24.82 -11.27
C VAL A 429 0.31 -26.17 -11.80
N GLY A 430 -0.31 -26.96 -10.94
CA GLY A 430 -0.86 -28.27 -11.26
C GLY A 430 0.17 -29.41 -11.22
N PRO A 431 -0.25 -30.63 -11.60
CA PRO A 431 -1.49 -30.95 -12.32
C PRO A 431 -2.74 -31.03 -11.45
N LYS A 432 -2.59 -31.29 -10.14
CA LYS A 432 -3.72 -31.46 -9.20
C LYS A 432 -4.59 -30.20 -9.11
N ILE A 433 -5.91 -30.34 -9.17
CA ILE A 433 -6.87 -29.25 -9.08
C ILE A 433 -7.49 -29.20 -7.68
N CYS A 434 -7.47 -28.02 -7.06
CA CYS A 434 -8.04 -27.77 -5.74
C CYS A 434 -9.55 -28.07 -5.72
N GLY A 435 -10.01 -28.85 -4.75
CA GLY A 435 -11.43 -29.13 -4.53
C GLY A 435 -12.11 -30.01 -5.59
N GLN A 436 -11.37 -30.59 -6.54
CA GLN A 436 -11.94 -31.51 -7.54
C GLN A 436 -11.52 -32.96 -7.28
N GLU A 437 -12.50 -33.86 -7.17
CA GLU A 437 -12.24 -35.28 -6.91
C GLU A 437 -11.52 -35.98 -8.07
N SER A 438 -11.77 -35.53 -9.31
CA SER A 438 -11.17 -36.08 -10.53
C SER A 438 -9.65 -35.97 -10.58
N SER A 439 -9.05 -35.11 -9.75
CA SER A 439 -7.59 -34.96 -9.65
C SER A 439 -7.00 -35.49 -8.34
N LYS A 440 -7.76 -36.24 -7.52
CA LYS A 440 -7.27 -36.77 -6.24
C LYS A 440 -6.05 -37.66 -6.38
N ASP A 441 -5.98 -38.46 -7.44
CA ASP A 441 -4.87 -39.39 -7.69
C ASP A 441 -3.65 -38.72 -8.33
N GLN A 442 -3.73 -37.41 -8.62
CA GLN A 442 -2.60 -36.68 -9.20
C GLN A 442 -1.67 -36.20 -8.08
N GLU A 443 -0.43 -36.68 -8.10
CA GLU A 443 0.61 -36.24 -7.18
C GLU A 443 1.27 -34.95 -7.67
N LEU A 444 1.47 -34.00 -6.74
CA LEU A 444 2.29 -32.82 -6.98
C LEU A 444 3.76 -33.16 -6.78
N LYS A 445 4.61 -32.74 -7.71
CA LYS A 445 6.07 -32.81 -7.51
C LYS A 445 6.50 -31.76 -6.49
N PRO A 446 7.65 -31.96 -5.81
CA PRO A 446 8.17 -30.97 -4.89
C PRO A 446 8.35 -29.60 -5.57
N GLY A 447 7.79 -28.56 -4.96
CA GLY A 447 7.84 -27.19 -5.48
C GLY A 447 6.68 -26.78 -6.42
N GLN A 448 5.84 -27.73 -6.85
CA GLN A 448 4.59 -27.45 -7.56
C GLN A 448 3.47 -27.09 -6.58
N VAL A 449 2.50 -26.32 -7.06
CA VAL A 449 1.29 -25.94 -6.31
C VAL A 449 0.04 -26.48 -7.02
N GLU A 450 -1.08 -26.62 -6.31
CA GLU A 450 -2.34 -27.03 -6.94
C GLU A 450 -2.83 -25.97 -7.94
N ILE A 451 -3.55 -26.39 -8.97
CA ILE A 451 -4.41 -25.50 -9.74
C ILE A 451 -5.53 -25.02 -8.81
N CYS A 452 -5.46 -23.75 -8.43
CA CYS A 452 -6.42 -23.10 -7.56
C CYS A 452 -7.08 -21.95 -8.31
N VAL A 453 -8.24 -22.21 -8.91
CA VAL A 453 -9.07 -21.21 -9.61
C VAL A 453 -10.35 -21.00 -8.81
N LEU A 454 -10.64 -19.77 -8.44
CA LEU A 454 -11.82 -19.38 -7.68
C LEU A 454 -12.76 -18.60 -8.58
N ASP A 455 -14.02 -19.05 -8.70
CA ASP A 455 -15.08 -18.27 -9.33
C ASP A 455 -15.75 -17.38 -8.29
N ALA A 456 -15.82 -16.08 -8.58
CA ALA A 456 -16.33 -15.08 -7.67
C ALA A 456 -17.83 -15.25 -7.38
N ASP A 457 -18.64 -15.66 -8.35
CA ASP A 457 -20.07 -15.87 -8.13
C ASP A 457 -20.31 -17.10 -7.26
N ASP A 458 -19.54 -18.17 -7.46
CA ASP A 458 -19.60 -19.37 -6.63
C ASP A 458 -19.10 -19.09 -5.20
N MET A 459 -18.00 -18.33 -5.06
CA MET A 459 -17.50 -17.87 -3.76
C MET A 459 -18.52 -17.01 -3.02
N LEU A 460 -19.17 -16.05 -3.70
CA LEU A 460 -20.17 -15.19 -3.06
C LEU A 460 -21.44 -15.94 -2.63
N ASP A 461 -21.74 -17.08 -3.26
CA ASP A 461 -22.83 -17.97 -2.84
C ASP A 461 -22.48 -18.79 -1.59
N ASN A 462 -21.21 -19.17 -1.42
CA ASN A 462 -20.74 -19.92 -0.24
C ASN A 462 -19.32 -19.49 0.19
N PRO A 463 -19.15 -18.29 0.79
CA PRO A 463 -17.81 -17.76 1.08
C PRO A 463 -16.98 -18.67 1.97
N GLU A 464 -17.58 -19.20 3.03
CA GLU A 464 -16.88 -20.05 4.00
C GLU A 464 -16.36 -21.35 3.37
N GLY A 465 -17.21 -22.07 2.63
CA GLY A 465 -16.83 -23.34 2.00
C GLY A 465 -15.69 -23.17 1.01
N TYR A 466 -15.77 -22.13 0.16
CA TYR A 466 -14.75 -21.83 -0.83
C TYR A 466 -13.45 -21.35 -0.21
N LEU A 467 -13.52 -20.45 0.78
CA LEU A 467 -12.32 -19.94 1.45
C LEU A 467 -11.62 -21.00 2.29
N ARG A 468 -12.35 -21.95 2.89
CA ARG A 468 -11.76 -23.09 3.59
C ARG A 468 -10.91 -23.95 2.64
N LYS A 469 -11.45 -24.33 1.48
CA LYS A 469 -10.71 -25.11 0.45
C LYS A 469 -9.54 -24.32 -0.14
N TYR A 470 -9.76 -23.02 -0.43
CA TYR A 470 -8.70 -22.14 -0.90
C TYR A 470 -7.54 -22.07 0.09
N CYS A 471 -7.84 -21.76 1.36
CA CYS A 471 -6.86 -21.65 2.45
C CYS A 471 -6.09 -22.96 2.67
N GLU A 472 -6.77 -24.11 2.63
CA GLU A 472 -6.13 -25.43 2.69
C GLU A 472 -5.11 -25.63 1.54
N SER A 473 -5.52 -25.33 0.30
CA SER A 473 -4.68 -25.47 -0.88
C SER A 473 -3.44 -24.58 -0.84
N VAL A 474 -3.59 -23.33 -0.39
CA VAL A 474 -2.48 -22.37 -0.34
C VAL A 474 -1.62 -22.52 0.93
N GLY A 475 -2.08 -23.27 1.94
CA GLY A 475 -1.41 -23.40 3.23
C GLY A 475 -1.54 -22.16 4.12
N ILE A 476 -2.76 -21.60 4.22
CA ILE A 476 -3.12 -20.54 5.16
C ILE A 476 -4.16 -21.11 6.12
N ASP A 477 -4.01 -20.86 7.42
CA ASP A 477 -5.01 -21.29 8.41
C ASP A 477 -6.30 -20.48 8.25
N PHE A 478 -7.38 -21.15 7.87
CA PHE A 478 -8.70 -20.54 7.80
C PHE A 478 -9.29 -20.33 9.20
N ASN A 479 -9.87 -19.16 9.42
CA ASN A 479 -10.68 -18.84 10.59
C ASN A 479 -11.92 -18.07 10.13
N GLU A 480 -13.11 -18.40 10.66
CA GLU A 480 -14.37 -17.73 10.32
C GLU A 480 -14.35 -16.21 10.57
N GLN A 481 -13.55 -15.75 11.56
CA GLN A 481 -13.35 -14.32 11.82
C GLN A 481 -12.71 -13.59 10.63
N MET A 482 -12.07 -14.30 9.69
CA MET A 482 -11.54 -13.70 8.47
C MET A 482 -12.64 -13.12 7.58
N LEU A 483 -13.89 -13.56 7.74
CA LEU A 483 -15.04 -13.07 6.99
C LEU A 483 -15.66 -11.80 7.57
N GLN A 484 -15.13 -11.27 8.69
CA GLN A 484 -15.69 -10.13 9.40
C GLN A 484 -14.60 -9.09 9.70
N TRP A 485 -14.90 -7.82 9.48
CA TRP A 485 -13.93 -6.73 9.63
C TRP A 485 -14.60 -5.38 9.97
N ASP A 486 -15.70 -5.44 10.72
CA ASP A 486 -16.49 -4.28 11.17
C ASP A 486 -15.79 -3.54 12.32
N SER A 487 -14.66 -2.90 12.02
CA SER A 487 -13.90 -2.10 12.99
C SER A 487 -13.25 -0.91 12.31
N GLU A 488 -13.21 0.22 13.00
CA GLU A 488 -12.60 1.46 12.50
C GLU A 488 -11.16 1.23 12.04
N GLU A 489 -10.39 0.45 12.80
CA GLU A 489 -9.00 0.12 12.46
C GLU A 489 -8.89 -0.67 11.14
N SER A 490 -9.80 -1.63 10.92
CA SER A 490 -9.83 -2.40 9.67
C SER A 490 -10.24 -1.53 8.47
N HIS A 491 -11.19 -0.62 8.66
CA HIS A 491 -11.61 0.30 7.60
C HIS A 491 -10.54 1.34 7.28
N ALA A 492 -9.86 1.89 8.29
CA ALA A 492 -8.75 2.82 8.10
C ALA A 492 -7.60 2.15 7.33
N PHE A 493 -7.23 0.93 7.74
CA PHE A 493 -6.21 0.15 7.05
C PHE A 493 -6.60 -0.16 5.59
N ALA A 494 -7.85 -0.60 5.35
CA ALA A 494 -8.33 -0.87 3.99
C ALA A 494 -8.33 0.39 3.11
N LYS A 495 -8.72 1.55 3.66
CA LYS A 495 -8.71 2.82 2.95
C LYS A 495 -7.29 3.22 2.53
N GLU A 496 -6.31 3.06 3.42
CA GLU A 496 -4.90 3.34 3.12
C GLU A 496 -4.35 2.39 2.03
N GLN A 497 -4.61 1.09 2.14
CA GLN A 497 -4.10 0.11 1.16
C GLN A 497 -4.73 0.27 -0.24
N PHE A 498 -5.97 0.72 -0.32
CA PHE A 498 -6.71 0.86 -1.58
C PHE A 498 -6.72 2.28 -2.16
N GLU A 499 -6.07 3.25 -1.49
CA GLU A 499 -6.07 4.67 -1.88
C GLU A 499 -5.59 4.89 -3.32
N LYS A 500 -4.62 4.09 -3.77
CA LYS A 500 -4.03 4.15 -5.11
C LYS A 500 -5.07 4.13 -6.23
N TRP A 501 -6.12 3.32 -6.07
CA TRP A 501 -7.18 3.14 -7.06
C TRP A 501 -8.50 3.72 -6.55
N ASN A 502 -8.49 5.02 -6.26
CA ASN A 502 -9.64 5.74 -5.74
C ASN A 502 -10.87 5.59 -6.66
N GLY A 503 -12.02 5.27 -6.08
CA GLY A 503 -13.29 5.08 -6.80
C GLY A 503 -13.49 3.67 -7.37
N PHE A 504 -12.48 2.80 -7.35
CA PHE A 504 -12.64 1.39 -7.74
C PHE A 504 -13.11 0.51 -6.59
N HIS A 505 -12.77 0.87 -5.34
CA HIS A 505 -12.85 -0.06 -4.20
C HIS A 505 -13.87 0.33 -3.13
N ASP A 506 -14.70 1.34 -3.36
CA ASP A 506 -15.64 1.88 -2.36
C ASP A 506 -16.54 0.80 -1.75
N ASP A 507 -17.10 -0.09 -2.59
CA ASP A 507 -17.99 -1.16 -2.12
C ASP A 507 -17.25 -2.09 -1.13
N ALA A 508 -15.99 -2.42 -1.43
CA ALA A 508 -15.17 -3.24 -0.55
C ALA A 508 -14.75 -2.45 0.69
N ILE A 509 -14.28 -1.21 0.57
CA ILE A 509 -13.84 -0.33 1.67
C ILE A 509 -14.96 -0.13 2.72
N ASN A 510 -16.19 0.03 2.24
CA ASN A 510 -17.36 0.28 3.10
C ASN A 510 -18.05 -1.01 3.58
N SER A 511 -17.67 -2.18 3.04
CA SER A 511 -18.19 -3.47 3.54
C SER A 511 -17.66 -3.80 4.93
N THR A 512 -18.45 -4.52 5.70
CA THR A 512 -18.14 -4.96 7.07
C THR A 512 -17.84 -6.46 7.17
N ASP A 513 -18.23 -7.24 6.15
CA ASP A 513 -18.10 -8.68 6.12
C ASP A 513 -18.20 -9.25 4.69
N LEU A 514 -17.91 -10.55 4.56
CA LEU A 514 -18.20 -11.36 3.39
C LEU A 514 -19.18 -12.47 3.75
N LYS A 515 -20.47 -12.20 3.55
CA LYS A 515 -21.57 -13.13 3.80
C LYS A 515 -22.14 -13.75 2.53
N PRO A 516 -22.74 -14.96 2.61
CA PRO A 516 -23.51 -15.53 1.50
C PRO A 516 -24.59 -14.56 1.00
N ARG A 517 -24.81 -14.54 -0.32
CA ARG A 517 -25.90 -13.75 -0.92
C ARG A 517 -27.27 -14.19 -0.38
N VAL A 518 -28.02 -13.26 0.21
CA VAL A 518 -29.36 -13.51 0.79
C VAL A 518 -30.39 -13.87 -0.29
N HIS A 519 -30.29 -13.26 -1.47
CA HIS A 519 -31.12 -13.56 -2.62
C HIS A 519 -30.25 -13.97 -3.80
N LYS A 520 -30.34 -15.23 -4.23
CA LYS A 520 -29.82 -15.64 -5.53
C LYS A 520 -30.65 -14.92 -6.60
N HIS A 521 -30.10 -13.88 -7.20
CA HIS A 521 -30.76 -13.23 -8.33
C HIS A 521 -30.93 -14.27 -9.43
N ALA A 522 -32.17 -14.49 -9.88
CA ALA A 522 -32.40 -15.31 -11.05
C ALA A 522 -31.56 -14.75 -12.21
N PRO A 523 -30.80 -15.60 -12.92
CA PRO A 523 -29.94 -15.12 -14.00
C PRO A 523 -30.80 -14.42 -15.04
N LYS A 524 -30.50 -13.14 -15.28
CA LYS A 524 -31.16 -12.36 -16.33
C LYS A 524 -30.79 -12.94 -17.70
N SER A 525 -31.76 -12.99 -18.59
CA SER A 525 -31.51 -13.30 -20.01
C SER A 525 -30.60 -12.25 -20.65
N GLU A 526 -29.97 -12.59 -21.77
CA GLU A 526 -29.09 -11.65 -22.48
C GLU A 526 -29.85 -10.42 -22.99
N GLU A 527 -31.10 -10.62 -23.40
CA GLU A 527 -32.00 -9.56 -23.85
C GLU A 527 -32.34 -8.59 -22.70
N GLN A 528 -32.58 -9.12 -21.49
CA GLN A 528 -32.82 -8.31 -20.30
C GLN A 528 -31.58 -7.53 -19.87
N LEU A 529 -30.40 -8.17 -19.87
CA LEU A 529 -29.15 -7.51 -19.54
C LEU A 529 -28.85 -6.38 -20.53
N TYR A 530 -29.02 -6.66 -21.81
CA TYR A 530 -28.81 -5.67 -22.85
C TYR A 530 -29.79 -4.50 -22.74
N ALA A 531 -31.08 -4.76 -22.50
CA ALA A 531 -32.08 -3.71 -22.27
C ALA A 531 -31.73 -2.84 -21.06
N ASP A 532 -31.23 -3.45 -19.97
CA ASP A 532 -30.75 -2.72 -18.79
C ASP A 532 -29.54 -1.84 -19.13
N TRP A 533 -28.55 -2.36 -19.87
CA TRP A 533 -27.39 -1.59 -20.29
C TRP A 533 -27.77 -0.45 -21.24
N THR A 534 -28.65 -0.68 -22.20
CA THR A 534 -29.14 0.37 -23.11
C THR A 534 -29.86 1.47 -22.33
N LYS A 535 -30.65 1.10 -21.31
CA LYS A 535 -31.33 2.07 -20.44
C LYS A 535 -30.36 2.87 -19.58
N LEU A 536 -29.31 2.24 -19.05
CA LEU A 536 -28.36 2.86 -18.13
C LEU A 536 -27.29 3.70 -18.83
N TYR A 537 -26.78 3.22 -19.96
CA TYR A 537 -25.58 3.76 -20.62
C TYR A 537 -25.82 4.24 -22.04
N GLY A 538 -27.00 3.97 -22.61
CA GLY A 538 -27.30 4.24 -24.01
C GLY A 538 -26.89 3.08 -24.93
N GLN A 539 -27.33 3.19 -26.19
CA GLN A 539 -27.23 2.12 -27.18
C GLN A 539 -25.78 1.76 -27.54
N GLU A 540 -24.96 2.76 -27.88
CA GLU A 540 -23.56 2.55 -28.28
C GLU A 540 -22.74 1.90 -27.16
N ALA A 541 -22.93 2.34 -25.92
CA ALA A 541 -22.30 1.77 -24.74
C ALA A 541 -22.74 0.31 -24.51
N ALA A 542 -24.05 0.02 -24.65
CA ALA A 542 -24.58 -1.33 -24.50
C ALA A 542 -24.02 -2.28 -25.59
N ASP A 543 -23.87 -1.80 -26.83
CA ASP A 543 -23.27 -2.56 -27.92
C ASP A 543 -21.79 -2.86 -27.64
N LEU A 544 -21.04 -1.86 -27.15
CA LEU A 544 -19.64 -2.03 -26.76
C LEU A 544 -19.47 -3.02 -25.60
N ILE A 545 -20.30 -2.90 -24.57
CA ILE A 545 -20.32 -3.83 -23.42
C ILE A 545 -20.65 -5.24 -23.91
N LYS A 546 -21.71 -5.41 -24.71
CA LYS A 546 -22.14 -6.71 -25.25
C LYS A 546 -21.03 -7.36 -26.07
N LYS A 547 -20.38 -6.61 -26.96
CA LYS A 547 -19.25 -7.09 -27.74
C LYS A 547 -18.10 -7.54 -26.84
N THR A 548 -17.70 -6.68 -25.88
CA THR A 548 -16.60 -6.99 -24.97
C THR A 548 -16.90 -8.22 -24.09
N VAL A 549 -18.15 -8.39 -23.64
CA VAL A 549 -18.60 -9.60 -22.93
C VAL A 549 -18.45 -10.85 -23.79
N ALA A 550 -18.89 -10.79 -25.06
CA ALA A 550 -18.78 -11.91 -25.98
C ALA A 550 -17.32 -12.27 -26.28
N ASP A 551 -16.47 -11.27 -26.52
CA ASP A 551 -15.05 -11.43 -26.83
C ASP A 551 -14.28 -12.13 -25.68
N ASN A 552 -14.72 -11.98 -24.43
CA ASN A 552 -14.04 -12.54 -23.24
C ASN A 552 -14.71 -13.81 -22.67
N LEU A 553 -15.86 -14.25 -23.22
CA LEU A 553 -16.64 -15.35 -22.64
C LEU A 553 -15.92 -16.70 -22.73
N ALA A 554 -15.29 -16.98 -23.87
CA ALA A 554 -14.62 -18.26 -24.11
C ALA A 554 -13.46 -18.49 -23.14
N ASP A 555 -12.70 -17.44 -22.81
CA ASP A 555 -11.58 -17.53 -21.86
C ASP A 555 -12.06 -17.75 -20.42
N TYR A 556 -13.15 -17.08 -20.03
CA TYR A 556 -13.82 -17.34 -18.74
C TYR A 556 -14.31 -18.78 -18.64
N GLU A 557 -15.04 -19.27 -19.65
CA GLU A 557 -15.59 -20.65 -19.65
C GLU A 557 -14.48 -21.71 -19.62
N TYR A 558 -13.35 -21.45 -20.28
CA TYR A 558 -12.17 -22.30 -20.20
C TYR A 558 -11.60 -22.35 -18.78
N LEU A 559 -11.32 -21.19 -18.17
CA LEU A 559 -10.77 -21.13 -16.80
C LEU A 559 -11.74 -21.72 -15.76
N LYS A 560 -13.05 -21.55 -15.95
CA LYS A 560 -14.09 -22.08 -15.06
C LYS A 560 -14.08 -23.62 -14.96
N GLN A 561 -13.55 -24.34 -15.95
CA GLN A 561 -13.41 -25.80 -15.87
C GLN A 561 -12.48 -26.24 -14.73
N PHE A 562 -11.51 -25.39 -14.37
CA PHE A 562 -10.54 -25.61 -13.31
C PHE A 562 -10.98 -25.03 -11.96
N ALA A 563 -12.17 -24.42 -11.88
CA ALA A 563 -12.65 -23.78 -10.67
C ALA A 563 -12.83 -24.80 -9.52
N ILE A 564 -12.57 -24.34 -8.30
CA ILE A 564 -12.87 -25.07 -7.07
C ILE A 564 -14.35 -25.46 -7.08
N LYS A 565 -14.65 -26.66 -6.60
CA LYS A 565 -16.02 -27.13 -6.41
C LYS A 565 -16.25 -27.38 -4.93
N CYS A 566 -17.27 -26.74 -4.34
CA CYS A 566 -17.58 -26.88 -2.93
C CYS A 566 -18.59 -27.98 -2.64
#